data_AF-X0U037-F1
#
_entry.id   AF-X0U037-F1
#
_cell.length_a   1.000
_cell.length_b   1.000
_cell.length_c   1.000
_cell.angle_alpha   90.00
_cell.angle_beta   90.00
_cell.angle_gamma   90.00
#
_symmetry.space_group_name_H-M   'P 1'
#
loop_
_entity.id
_entity.type
_entity.pdbx_description
1 polymer ?
#
loop_
_entity_poly.entity_id
_entity_poly.type
_entity_poly.pdbx_seq_one_letter_code
_entity_poly.pdbx_strand_id
1 'polypeptide(L)'
;IVTHYRTKYPKICRFWRDIEKAFKFVTRYPGQECDLPRGLHFRNEDDCTFITLPSGRDLRYEGARVVGSGRDETIKVPNEREKNWTYVWGGYLTENIIQAICRDLLAEAMMDLKSQGVPIGLHVHDELI
;
A
#
# COMPACT_ATOMS: atom_id res chain seq x y z
N ILE A 1 14.66 6.25 20.64
CA ILE A 1 14.98 5.86 19.23
C ILE A 1 13.82 6.18 18.28
N VAL A 2 12.61 5.63 18.48
CA VAL A 2 11.43 5.93 17.64
C VAL A 2 11.11 7.42 17.57
N THR A 3 11.04 8.12 18.71
CA THR A 3 10.77 9.57 18.74
C THR A 3 11.84 10.37 18.00
N HIS A 4 13.12 9.99 18.14
CA HIS A 4 14.22 10.68 17.49
C HIS A 4 14.16 10.57 15.95
N TYR A 5 13.82 9.37 15.42
CA TYR A 5 13.62 9.18 13.98
C TYR A 5 12.44 10.01 13.46
N ARG A 6 11.31 9.99 14.17
CA ARG A 6 10.10 10.75 13.78
C ARG A 6 10.33 12.25 13.76
N THR A 7 11.11 12.77 14.71
CA THR A 7 11.50 14.19 14.74
C THR A 7 12.46 14.54 13.60
N LYS A 8 13.40 13.63 13.27
CA LYS A 8 14.38 13.86 12.21
C LYS A 8 13.77 13.79 10.80
N TYR A 9 12.79 12.92 10.59
CA TYR A 9 12.16 12.69 9.27
C TYR A 9 10.65 12.92 9.29
N PRO A 10 10.17 14.15 9.56
CA PRO A 10 8.75 14.44 9.75
C PRO A 10 7.92 14.22 8.47
N LYS A 11 8.54 14.35 7.29
CA LYS A 11 7.90 14.11 6.00
C LYS A 11 7.47 12.65 5.82
N ILE A 12 8.25 11.69 6.33
CA ILE A 12 7.91 10.26 6.28
C ILE A 12 6.68 9.98 7.15
N CYS A 13 6.68 10.51 8.38
CA CYS A 13 5.52 10.35 9.28
C CYS A 13 4.27 11.08 8.78
N ARG A 14 4.45 12.19 8.03
CA ARG A 14 3.34 12.84 7.34
C ARG A 14 2.79 11.95 6.22
N PHE A 15 3.65 11.37 5.39
CA PHE A 15 3.24 10.48 4.32
C PHE A 15 2.39 9.30 4.82
N TRP A 16 2.81 8.64 5.90
CA TRP A 16 2.02 7.55 6.50
C TRP A 16 0.63 8.00 6.96
N ARG A 17 0.54 9.19 7.56
CA ARG A 17 -0.74 9.77 7.99
C ARG A 17 -1.63 10.15 6.81
N ASP A 18 -1.05 10.67 5.75
CA ASP A 18 -1.79 11.06 4.54
C ASP A 18 -2.38 9.81 3.85
N ILE A 19 -1.60 8.72 3.75
CA ILE A 19 -2.07 7.41 3.26
C ILE A 19 -3.22 6.90 4.13
N GLU A 20 -3.07 6.88 5.45
CA GLU A 20 -4.11 6.38 6.35
C GLU A 20 -5.42 7.17 6.22
N LYS A 21 -5.31 8.51 6.10
CA LYS A 21 -6.47 9.38 5.91
C LYS A 21 -7.17 9.11 4.58
N ALA A 22 -6.43 9.04 3.48
CA ALA A 22 -6.98 8.77 2.15
C ALA A 22 -7.70 7.40 2.15
N PHE A 23 -7.05 6.37 2.69
CA PHE A 23 -7.61 5.03 2.78
C PHE A 23 -8.89 4.99 3.62
N LYS A 24 -8.89 5.61 4.82
CA LYS A 24 -10.07 5.69 5.68
C LYS A 24 -11.22 6.43 4.99
N PHE A 25 -10.91 7.50 4.27
CA PHE A 25 -11.90 8.31 3.56
C PHE A 25 -12.64 7.48 2.51
N VAL A 26 -11.92 6.86 1.57
CA VAL A 26 -12.57 6.07 0.50
C VAL A 26 -13.26 4.82 1.04
N THR A 27 -12.74 4.21 2.12
CA THR A 27 -13.37 3.05 2.76
C THR A 27 -14.71 3.42 3.43
N ARG A 28 -14.86 4.67 3.89
CA ARG A 28 -16.09 5.16 4.54
C ARG A 28 -17.15 5.64 3.55
N TYR A 29 -16.69 6.16 2.43
CA TYR A 29 -17.56 6.80 1.45
C TYR A 29 -17.35 6.10 0.09
N PRO A 30 -17.92 4.89 -0.11
CA PRO A 30 -17.89 4.21 -1.40
C PRO A 30 -18.35 5.12 -2.54
N GLY A 31 -17.69 5.04 -3.69
CA GLY A 31 -17.88 5.96 -4.82
C GLY A 31 -17.21 7.34 -4.67
N GLN A 32 -16.51 7.61 -3.56
CA GLN A 32 -15.56 8.71 -3.48
C GLN A 32 -14.14 8.20 -3.76
N GLU A 33 -13.36 9.07 -4.39
CA GLU A 33 -11.97 8.81 -4.74
C GLU A 33 -11.05 9.84 -4.04
N CYS A 34 -9.79 9.47 -3.87
CA CYS A 34 -8.79 10.35 -3.28
C CYS A 34 -7.43 10.14 -3.94
N ASP A 35 -6.88 11.19 -4.52
CA ASP A 35 -5.53 11.19 -5.05
C ASP A 35 -4.54 11.74 -4.03
N LEU A 36 -3.41 11.04 -3.89
CA LEU A 36 -2.23 11.55 -3.23
C LEU A 36 -1.12 11.85 -4.25
N PRO A 37 -0.18 12.75 -3.92
CA PRO A 37 0.95 13.03 -4.79
C PRO A 37 1.74 11.78 -5.16
N ARG A 38 2.48 11.84 -6.26
CA ARG A 38 3.31 10.74 -6.79
C ARG A 38 2.51 9.56 -7.34
N GLY A 39 1.26 9.77 -7.77
CA GLY A 39 0.50 8.80 -8.54
C GLY A 39 -0.16 7.70 -7.71
N LEU A 40 -0.45 7.97 -6.44
CA LEU A 40 -1.25 7.07 -5.61
C LEU A 40 -2.72 7.49 -5.70
N HIS A 41 -3.56 6.57 -6.13
CA HIS A 41 -4.99 6.79 -6.26
C HIS A 41 -5.77 5.80 -5.39
N PHE A 42 -6.74 6.30 -4.64
CA PHE A 42 -7.53 5.52 -3.70
C PHE A 42 -8.99 5.56 -4.14
N ARG A 43 -9.63 4.39 -4.12
CA ARG A 43 -11.05 4.24 -4.48
C ARG A 43 -11.67 3.07 -3.72
N ASN A 44 -12.98 3.02 -3.64
CA ASN A 44 -13.70 1.86 -3.08
C ASN A 44 -14.86 1.49 -3.99
N GLU A 45 -14.83 0.24 -4.47
CA GLU A 45 -15.80 -0.35 -5.39
C GLU A 45 -16.09 -1.78 -4.93
N ASP A 46 -17.35 -2.21 -5.02
CA ASP A 46 -17.79 -3.59 -4.74
C ASP A 46 -17.26 -4.17 -3.41
N ASP A 47 -17.33 -3.37 -2.35
CA ASP A 47 -16.86 -3.73 -1.00
C ASP A 47 -15.34 -3.97 -0.90
N CYS A 48 -14.56 -3.42 -1.85
CA CYS A 48 -13.11 -3.48 -1.86
C CYS A 48 -12.51 -2.09 -1.90
N THR A 49 -11.59 -1.79 -0.97
CA THR A 49 -10.79 -0.58 -1.04
C THR A 49 -9.52 -0.85 -1.85
N PHE A 50 -9.28 -0.01 -2.85
CA PHE A 50 -8.13 -0.09 -3.73
C PHE A 50 -7.12 1.01 -3.43
N ILE A 51 -5.84 0.67 -3.58
CA ILE A 51 -4.75 1.64 -3.73
C ILE A 51 -4.09 1.35 -5.07
N THR A 52 -4.36 2.18 -6.06
CA THR A 52 -3.73 2.11 -7.37
C THR A 52 -2.36 2.79 -7.32
N LEU A 53 -1.34 2.06 -7.72
CA LEU A 53 0.05 2.49 -7.76
C LEU A 53 0.36 3.28 -9.04
N PRO A 54 1.49 4.00 -9.12
CA PRO A 54 1.87 4.75 -10.32
C PRO A 54 2.06 3.86 -11.56
N SER A 55 2.33 2.57 -11.37
CA SER A 55 2.40 1.55 -12.41
C SER A 55 1.02 1.15 -12.97
N GLY A 56 -0.08 1.59 -12.36
CA GLY A 56 -1.44 1.15 -12.65
C GLY A 56 -1.84 -0.13 -11.90
N ARG A 57 -0.93 -0.75 -11.13
CA ARG A 57 -1.23 -1.93 -10.32
C ARG A 57 -2.13 -1.57 -9.14
N ASP A 58 -3.14 -2.39 -8.90
CA ASP A 58 -4.01 -2.27 -7.73
C ASP A 58 -3.55 -3.12 -6.55
N LEU A 59 -3.44 -2.51 -5.38
CA LEU A 59 -3.50 -3.21 -4.09
C LEU A 59 -4.94 -3.27 -3.61
N ARG A 60 -5.42 -4.48 -3.29
CA ARG A 60 -6.82 -4.77 -2.98
C ARG A 60 -6.99 -5.11 -1.51
N TYR A 61 -7.95 -4.45 -0.86
CA TYR A 61 -8.32 -4.67 0.53
C TYR A 61 -9.83 -4.94 0.60
N GLU A 62 -10.19 -6.18 0.26
CA GLU A 62 -11.58 -6.65 0.28
C GLU A 62 -12.15 -6.66 1.70
N GLY A 63 -13.38 -6.20 1.86
CA GLY A 63 -14.05 -6.18 3.16
C GLY A 63 -13.40 -5.24 4.19
N ALA A 64 -12.57 -4.28 3.76
CA ALA A 64 -11.95 -3.31 4.66
C ALA A 64 -13.04 -2.49 5.39
N ARG A 65 -12.85 -2.28 6.71
CA ARG A 65 -13.78 -1.50 7.54
C ARG A 65 -13.03 -0.49 8.39
N VAL A 66 -13.57 0.71 8.48
CA VAL A 66 -13.15 1.69 9.49
C VAL A 66 -14.07 1.55 10.70
N VAL A 67 -13.51 1.29 11.87
CA VAL A 67 -14.25 1.11 13.13
C VAL A 67 -13.78 2.11 14.19
N GLY A 68 -14.64 2.37 15.17
CA GLY A 68 -14.40 3.39 16.19
C GLY A 68 -14.79 4.80 15.73
N SER A 69 -14.47 5.79 16.56
CA SER A 69 -14.82 7.20 16.32
C SER A 69 -13.75 8.14 16.86
N GLY A 70 -13.51 9.25 16.16
CA GLY A 70 -12.58 10.28 16.61
C GLY A 70 -11.13 9.80 16.63
N ARG A 71 -10.49 9.80 17.81
CA ARG A 71 -9.06 9.43 17.94
C ARG A 71 -8.81 7.93 17.95
N ASP A 72 -9.82 7.13 18.27
CA ASP A 72 -9.71 5.67 18.38
C ASP A 72 -10.11 4.97 17.06
N GLU A 73 -10.17 5.72 15.96
CA GLU A 73 -10.50 5.17 14.65
C GLU A 73 -9.40 4.24 14.15
N THR A 74 -9.77 3.01 13.84
CA THR A 74 -8.88 1.99 13.31
C THR A 74 -9.43 1.40 12.03
N ILE A 75 -8.55 0.82 11.22
CA ILE A 75 -8.92 0.08 10.02
C ILE A 75 -8.73 -1.39 10.33
N LYS A 76 -9.69 -2.22 9.95
CA LYS A 76 -9.58 -3.67 10.00
C LYS A 76 -9.88 -4.26 8.63
N VAL A 77 -9.14 -5.29 8.26
CA VAL A 77 -9.28 -6.03 7.00
C VAL A 77 -9.44 -7.51 7.35
N PRO A 78 -10.35 -8.26 6.71
CA PRO A 78 -10.45 -9.70 6.88
C PRO A 78 -9.13 -10.39 6.52
N ASN A 79 -8.74 -11.35 7.35
CA ASN A 79 -7.61 -12.22 7.11
C ASN A 79 -8.13 -13.67 7.04
N GLU A 80 -8.20 -14.19 5.83
CA GLU A 80 -8.73 -15.53 5.56
C GLU A 80 -7.87 -16.63 6.19
N ARG A 81 -6.54 -16.45 6.22
CA ARG A 81 -5.61 -17.44 6.78
C ARG A 81 -5.85 -17.64 8.27
N GLU A 82 -6.08 -16.55 8.98
CA GLU A 82 -6.28 -16.55 10.43
C GLU A 82 -7.76 -16.63 10.84
N LYS A 83 -8.68 -16.62 9.86
CA LYS A 83 -10.14 -16.51 10.08
C LYS A 83 -10.50 -15.37 11.06
N ASN A 84 -9.76 -14.27 11.00
CA ASN A 84 -9.88 -13.15 11.93
C ASN A 84 -9.67 -11.82 11.19
N TRP A 85 -9.66 -10.71 11.92
CA TRP A 85 -9.38 -9.38 11.41
C TRP A 85 -7.92 -9.00 11.65
N THR A 86 -7.28 -8.45 10.63
CA THR A 86 -5.99 -7.77 10.75
C THR A 86 -6.21 -6.27 10.83
N TYR A 87 -5.65 -5.63 11.85
CA TYR A 87 -5.66 -4.19 11.99
C TYR A 87 -4.57 -3.57 11.13
N VAL A 88 -4.95 -2.60 10.31
CA VAL A 88 -4.02 -1.89 9.42
C VAL A 88 -4.00 -0.40 9.78
N TRP A 89 -2.86 0.23 9.56
CA TRP A 89 -2.61 1.64 9.81
C TRP A 89 -1.69 2.20 8.72
N GLY A 90 -1.46 3.51 8.70
CA GLY A 90 -0.71 4.16 7.63
C GLY A 90 0.68 3.58 7.35
N GLY A 91 1.38 3.11 8.40
CA GLY A 91 2.69 2.45 8.26
C GLY A 91 2.59 1.11 7.54
N TYR A 92 1.62 0.28 7.91
CA TYR A 92 1.35 -1.02 7.27
C TYR A 92 0.97 -0.85 5.78
N LEU A 93 0.09 0.10 5.49
CA LEU A 93 -0.30 0.41 4.11
C LEU A 93 0.89 0.93 3.30
N THR A 94 1.73 1.79 3.91
CA THR A 94 2.94 2.30 3.26
C THR A 94 3.91 1.17 2.92
N GLU A 95 4.11 0.21 3.83
CA GLU A 95 4.97 -0.94 3.59
C GLU A 95 4.51 -1.73 2.36
N ASN A 96 3.21 -2.06 2.28
CA ASN A 96 2.65 -2.78 1.14
C ASN A 96 2.81 -1.99 -0.18
N ILE A 97 2.57 -0.67 -0.16
CA ILE A 97 2.77 0.21 -1.31
C ILE A 97 4.21 0.14 -1.81
N ILE A 98 5.18 0.32 -0.91
CA ILE A 98 6.61 0.35 -1.28
C ILE A 98 7.07 -1.02 -1.77
N GLN A 99 6.69 -2.12 -1.10
CA GLN A 99 7.02 -3.47 -1.55
C GLN A 99 6.47 -3.76 -2.96
N ALA A 100 5.23 -3.34 -3.23
CA ALA A 100 4.63 -3.53 -4.54
C ALA A 100 5.31 -2.70 -5.64
N ILE A 101 5.64 -1.43 -5.36
CA ILE A 101 6.41 -0.59 -6.28
C ILE A 101 7.79 -1.21 -6.58
N CYS A 102 8.51 -1.69 -5.57
CA CYS A 102 9.79 -2.37 -5.78
C CYS A 102 9.64 -3.62 -6.65
N ARG A 103 8.56 -4.38 -6.47
CA ARG A 103 8.27 -5.55 -7.30
C ARG A 103 7.97 -5.15 -8.76
N ASP A 104 7.25 -4.06 -8.97
CA ASP A 104 6.92 -3.58 -10.32
C ASP A 104 8.20 -3.16 -11.06
N LEU A 105 9.13 -2.47 -10.37
CA LEU A 105 10.44 -2.11 -10.92
C LEU A 105 11.30 -3.34 -11.23
N LEU A 106 11.33 -4.32 -10.33
CA LEU A 106 12.08 -5.57 -10.54
C LEU A 106 11.54 -6.32 -11.76
N ALA A 107 10.22 -6.40 -11.90
CA ALA A 107 9.60 -7.08 -13.03
C ALA A 107 9.93 -6.41 -14.38
N GLU A 108 9.98 -5.08 -14.41
CA GLU A 108 10.40 -4.33 -15.59
C GLU A 108 11.86 -4.63 -15.97
N ALA A 109 12.78 -4.57 -14.99
CA ALA A 109 14.19 -4.90 -15.22
C ALA A 109 14.39 -6.34 -15.74
N MET A 110 13.58 -7.29 -15.26
CA MET A 110 13.60 -8.67 -15.76
C MET A 110 13.16 -8.77 -17.22
N MET A 111 12.16 -7.99 -17.65
CA MET A 111 11.72 -7.97 -19.04
C MET A 111 12.80 -7.39 -19.95
N ASP A 112 13.46 -6.32 -19.52
CA ASP A 112 14.55 -5.68 -20.23
C ASP A 112 15.74 -6.62 -20.43
N LEU A 113 16.21 -7.28 -19.36
CA LEU A 113 17.30 -8.25 -19.44
C LEU A 113 16.96 -9.41 -20.38
N LYS A 114 15.73 -9.92 -20.31
CA LYS A 114 15.26 -10.97 -21.22
C LYS A 114 15.27 -10.50 -22.67
N SER A 115 14.87 -9.25 -22.95
CA SER A 115 14.91 -8.68 -24.30
C SER A 115 16.32 -8.58 -24.88
N GLN A 116 17.32 -8.43 -24.00
CA GLN A 116 18.74 -8.39 -24.35
C GLN A 116 19.37 -9.79 -24.43
N GLY A 117 18.59 -10.86 -24.21
CA GLY A 117 19.06 -12.24 -24.22
C GLY A 117 19.88 -12.63 -22.99
N VAL A 118 19.84 -11.83 -21.91
CA VAL A 118 20.48 -12.17 -20.64
C VAL A 118 19.61 -13.20 -19.91
N PRO A 119 20.10 -14.43 -19.66
CA PRO A 119 19.33 -15.42 -18.92
C PRO A 119 19.24 -15.02 -17.45
N ILE A 120 18.04 -15.12 -16.89
CA ILE A 120 17.79 -14.95 -15.45
C ILE A 120 17.58 -16.35 -14.87
N GLY A 121 18.48 -16.79 -14.00
CA GLY A 121 18.41 -18.09 -13.35
C GLY A 121 17.35 -18.10 -12.25
N LEU A 122 17.37 -17.08 -11.38
CA LEU A 122 16.37 -16.87 -10.33
C LEU A 122 16.37 -15.42 -9.82
N HIS A 123 15.37 -15.06 -9.02
CA HIS A 123 15.35 -13.79 -8.29
C HIS A 123 15.15 -14.05 -6.79
N VAL A 124 15.88 -13.32 -5.93
CA VAL A 124 15.75 -13.39 -4.46
C VAL A 124 15.52 -11.99 -3.93
N HIS A 125 14.38 -11.77 -3.26
CA HIS A 125 13.99 -10.43 -2.80
C HIS A 125 14.01 -9.40 -3.95
N ASP A 126 14.94 -8.44 -3.90
CA ASP A 126 15.19 -7.38 -4.86
C ASP A 126 16.39 -7.67 -5.78
N GLU A 127 16.98 -8.86 -5.72
CA GLU A 127 18.14 -9.29 -6.50
C GLU A 127 17.76 -10.23 -7.66
N LEU A 128 18.45 -10.08 -8.79
CA LEU A 128 18.42 -10.98 -9.95
C LEU A 128 19.76 -11.72 -10.05
N ILE A 129 19.70 -13.03 -10.28
CA ILE A 129 20.86 -13.93 -10.45
C ILE A 129 20.82 -14.54 -11.86
#